data_AF-A0AAD6SZB1-F1
#
_entry.id   AF-A0AAD6SZB1-F1
#
_cell.length_a   1.000
_cell.length_b   1.000
_cell.length_c   1.000
_cell.angle_alpha   90.00
_cell.angle_beta   90.00
_cell.angle_gamma   90.00
#
_symmetry.space_group_name_H-M   'P 1'
#
loop_
_entity.id
_entity.type
_entity.pdbx_description
1 polymer ?
#
loop_
_entity_poly.entity_id
_entity_poly.type
_entity_poly.pdbx_seq_one_letter_code
_entity_poly.pdbx_strand_id
1 'polypeptide(L)'
;MIADLSAQYTQCLQDLSLASRILARHGIVDGFGHVSCRDPRSPKENFLLSRNLAPALVQPLDVVAWRISDAEPVDPNSPRGFLERCIHSEIYRQFDDVEAVVHFHSLDIIPFGLMNIPFKAVYHMASFLGCESPPIFDIADTVGPGTDMLIRNATHGAALASSFIPNSTSSPTRPLVLMRGHGATLTAASLKLAIFRAIYTQNNAKILTSLSSLAGGASHLHFAKFLSAEECAASEISNSGQVSRAWDVWCKELED
;
A
#
# COMPACT_ATOMS: atom_id res chain seq x y z
N MET A 1 -27.77 13.72 -7.98
CA MET A 1 -27.02 13.38 -6.75
C MET A 1 -27.13 11.90 -6.40
N ILE A 2 -28.30 11.32 -6.11
CA ILE A 2 -28.40 9.89 -5.71
C ILE A 2 -27.98 8.91 -6.82
N ALA A 3 -28.43 9.12 -8.07
CA ALA A 3 -28.07 8.25 -9.20
C ALA A 3 -26.57 8.28 -9.53
N ASP A 4 -25.94 9.45 -9.34
CA ASP A 4 -24.51 9.68 -9.57
C ASP A 4 -23.65 8.95 -8.52
N LEU A 5 -24.07 9.01 -7.25
CA LEU A 5 -23.42 8.29 -6.15
C LEU A 5 -23.50 6.76 -6.31
N SER A 6 -24.62 6.25 -6.83
CA SER A 6 -24.78 4.82 -7.14
C SER A 6 -23.86 4.36 -8.28
N ALA A 7 -23.69 5.20 -9.31
CA ALA A 7 -22.77 4.92 -10.41
C ALA A 7 -21.31 4.93 -9.94
N GLN A 8 -20.92 5.97 -9.17
CA GLN A 8 -19.58 6.08 -8.60
C GLN A 8 -19.25 4.89 -7.68
N TYR A 9 -20.20 4.47 -6.84
CA TYR A 9 -20.03 3.30 -5.99
C TYR A 9 -19.81 2.03 -6.82
N THR A 10 -20.63 1.81 -7.84
CA THR A 10 -20.50 0.64 -8.74
C THR A 10 -19.14 0.61 -9.44
N GLN A 11 -18.68 1.75 -9.95
CA GLN A 11 -17.35 1.87 -10.56
C GLN A 11 -16.25 1.59 -9.54
N CYS A 12 -16.39 2.06 -8.30
CA CYS A 12 -15.43 1.82 -7.23
C CYS A 12 -15.27 0.32 -6.91
N LEU A 13 -16.37 -0.44 -6.89
CA LEU A 13 -16.32 -1.91 -6.72
C LEU A 13 -15.58 -2.59 -7.88
N GLN A 14 -15.83 -2.13 -9.11
CA GLN A 14 -15.12 -2.63 -10.30
C GLN A 14 -13.63 -2.33 -10.23
N ASP A 15 -13.27 -1.08 -9.99
CA ASP A 15 -11.88 -0.63 -9.91
C ASP A 15 -11.14 -1.34 -8.77
N LEU A 16 -11.76 -1.55 -7.61
CA LEU A 16 -11.12 -2.27 -6.50
C LEU A 16 -10.91 -3.75 -6.83
N SER A 17 -11.85 -4.39 -7.52
CA SER A 17 -11.67 -5.77 -8.00
C SER A 17 -10.54 -5.89 -9.03
N LEU A 18 -10.40 -4.90 -9.91
CA LEU A 18 -9.31 -4.83 -10.88
C LEU A 18 -7.99 -4.57 -10.16
N ALA A 19 -7.95 -3.61 -9.24
CA ALA A 19 -6.77 -3.28 -8.44
C ALA A 19 -6.19 -4.50 -7.73
N SER A 20 -7.05 -5.30 -7.09
CA SER A 20 -6.63 -6.53 -6.41
C SER A 20 -6.02 -7.55 -7.37
N ARG A 21 -6.64 -7.76 -8.55
CA ARG A 21 -6.16 -8.70 -9.57
C ARG A 21 -4.89 -8.20 -10.28
N ILE A 22 -4.76 -6.89 -10.51
CA ILE A 22 -3.56 -6.26 -11.05
C ILE A 22 -2.38 -6.52 -10.11
N LEU A 23 -2.53 -6.25 -8.82
CA LEU A 23 -1.49 -6.51 -7.83
C LEU A 23 -1.03 -7.97 -7.86
N ALA A 24 -1.98 -8.92 -7.98
CA ALA A 24 -1.67 -10.35 -8.07
C ALA A 24 -0.92 -10.67 -9.38
N ARG A 25 -1.37 -10.12 -10.51
CA ARG A 25 -0.76 -10.32 -11.84
C ARG A 25 0.70 -9.88 -11.90
N HIS A 26 1.04 -8.81 -11.18
CA HIS A 26 2.41 -8.29 -11.08
C HIS A 26 3.22 -8.88 -9.91
N GLY A 27 2.68 -9.88 -9.21
CA GLY A 27 3.35 -10.56 -8.10
C GLY A 27 3.61 -9.67 -6.88
N ILE A 28 2.84 -8.60 -6.71
CA ILE A 28 2.92 -7.71 -5.54
C ILE A 28 2.26 -8.36 -4.33
N VAL A 29 1.13 -9.02 -4.58
CA VAL A 29 0.39 -9.87 -3.63
C VAL A 29 0.34 -11.28 -4.20
N ASP A 30 0.17 -12.28 -3.35
CA ASP A 30 0.05 -13.68 -3.74
C ASP A 30 -1.33 -14.24 -3.35
N GLY A 31 -1.41 -15.37 -2.64
CA GLY A 31 -2.64 -15.79 -1.96
C GLY A 31 -3.05 -14.84 -0.82
N PHE A 32 -2.14 -13.98 -0.39
CA PHE A 32 -2.25 -13.05 0.72
C PHE A 32 -1.84 -11.63 0.29
N GLY A 33 -2.26 -10.65 1.09
CA GLY A 33 -2.18 -9.23 0.74
C GLY A 33 -3.52 -8.71 0.24
N HIS A 34 -3.73 -7.40 0.38
CA HIS A 34 -5.03 -6.81 0.14
C HIS A 34 -4.97 -5.29 -0.03
N VAL A 35 -5.90 -4.77 -0.84
CA VAL A 35 -6.07 -3.35 -1.15
C VAL A 35 -7.45 -2.87 -0.72
N SER A 36 -7.53 -1.65 -0.20
CA SER A 36 -8.78 -0.95 0.08
C SER A 36 -8.83 0.44 -0.53
N CYS A 37 -10.02 1.00 -0.62
CA CYS A 37 -10.28 2.41 -0.87
C CYS A 37 -11.37 2.94 0.07
N ARG A 38 -11.47 4.26 0.27
CA ARG A 38 -12.62 4.85 0.98
C ARG A 38 -13.93 4.55 0.24
N ASP A 39 -15.02 4.34 0.98
CA ASP A 39 -16.35 4.18 0.37
C ASP A 39 -16.84 5.55 -0.12
N PRO A 40 -17.07 5.78 -1.42
CA PRO A 40 -17.49 7.08 -1.93
C PRO A 40 -18.84 7.55 -1.37
N ARG A 41 -19.67 6.64 -0.85
CA ARG A 41 -20.97 6.97 -0.23
C ARG A 41 -20.80 7.55 1.18
N SER A 42 -19.75 7.16 1.89
CA SER A 42 -19.51 7.53 3.29
C SER A 42 -18.00 7.53 3.60
N PRO A 43 -17.19 8.38 2.93
CA PRO A 43 -15.73 8.25 2.92
C PRO A 43 -15.07 8.48 4.29
N LYS A 44 -15.75 9.18 5.20
CA LYS A 44 -15.28 9.43 6.58
C LYS A 44 -15.64 8.30 7.55
N GLU A 45 -16.58 7.44 7.18
CA GLU A 45 -17.12 6.41 8.08
C GLU A 45 -16.74 5.00 7.62
N ASN A 46 -16.61 4.78 6.32
CA ASN A 46 -16.49 3.46 5.73
C ASN A 46 -15.35 3.37 4.70
N PHE A 47 -14.80 2.17 4.57
CA PHE A 47 -13.88 1.79 3.51
C PHE A 47 -14.33 0.49 2.84
N LEU A 48 -13.88 0.28 1.62
CA LEU A 48 -14.17 -0.89 0.80
C LEU A 48 -12.93 -1.79 0.74
N LEU A 49 -13.14 -3.06 1.01
CA LEU A 49 -12.11 -4.11 1.02
C LEU A 49 -12.78 -5.43 0.70
N SER A 50 -12.12 -6.31 -0.05
CA SER A 50 -12.67 -7.63 -0.34
C SER A 50 -12.89 -8.46 0.95
N ARG A 51 -13.84 -9.38 0.92
CA ARG A 51 -13.90 -10.48 1.90
C ARG A 51 -12.60 -11.30 1.87
N ASN A 52 -12.44 -12.20 2.82
CA ASN A 52 -11.29 -13.12 2.84
C ASN A 52 -11.30 -14.03 1.60
N LEU A 53 -10.53 -13.64 0.59
CA LEU A 53 -10.42 -14.27 -0.73
C LEU A 53 -9.03 -13.95 -1.31
N ALA A 54 -8.45 -14.91 -2.03
CA ALA A 54 -7.18 -14.68 -2.73
C ALA A 54 -7.32 -13.51 -3.74
N PRO A 55 -6.39 -12.54 -3.75
CA PRO A 55 -6.45 -11.33 -4.59
C PRO A 55 -6.75 -11.56 -6.07
N ALA A 56 -6.17 -12.62 -6.67
CA ALA A 56 -6.38 -12.97 -8.07
C ALA A 56 -7.83 -13.36 -8.41
N LEU A 57 -8.65 -13.70 -7.42
CA LEU A 57 -10.03 -14.17 -7.60
C LEU A 57 -11.09 -13.10 -7.35
N VAL A 58 -10.69 -11.93 -6.83
CA VAL A 58 -11.63 -10.89 -6.39
C VAL A 58 -12.46 -10.36 -7.55
N GLN A 59 -13.79 -10.43 -7.37
CA GLN A 59 -14.80 -9.82 -8.23
C GLN A 59 -15.49 -8.66 -7.52
N PRO A 60 -16.23 -7.79 -8.24
CA PRO A 60 -16.95 -6.66 -7.62
C PRO A 60 -17.91 -7.10 -6.50
N LEU A 61 -18.53 -8.28 -6.64
CA LEU A 61 -19.45 -8.85 -5.64
C LEU A 61 -18.76 -9.29 -4.34
N ASP A 62 -17.43 -9.45 -4.36
CA ASP A 62 -16.65 -9.86 -3.20
C ASP A 62 -16.22 -8.66 -2.34
N VAL A 63 -16.45 -7.43 -2.80
CA VAL A 63 -16.11 -6.20 -2.09
C VAL A 63 -17.14 -5.91 -1.02
N VAL A 64 -16.66 -5.70 0.21
CA VAL A 64 -17.47 -5.43 1.40
C VAL A 64 -17.16 -4.04 1.92
N ALA A 65 -18.19 -3.37 2.47
CA ALA A 65 -18.01 -2.12 3.20
C ALA A 65 -17.74 -2.39 4.69
N TRP A 66 -16.71 -1.76 5.21
CA TRP A 66 -16.22 -1.91 6.58
C TRP A 66 -16.21 -0.55 7.26
N ARG A 67 -16.58 -0.49 8.53
CA ARG A 67 -16.53 0.75 9.31
C ARG A 67 -15.08 1.08 9.69
N ILE A 68 -14.72 2.34 9.55
CA ILE A 68 -13.40 2.87 9.96
C ILE A 68 -13.24 2.82 11.48
N SER A 69 -14.32 2.98 12.25
CA SER A 69 -14.28 3.09 13.71
C SER A 69 -13.81 1.81 14.42
N ASP A 70 -14.10 0.64 13.87
CA ASP A 70 -13.88 -0.66 14.52
C ASP A 70 -13.42 -1.78 13.57
N ALA A 71 -13.30 -1.48 12.26
CA ALA A 71 -13.01 -2.45 11.20
C ALA A 71 -14.03 -3.59 11.09
N GLU A 72 -15.24 -3.43 11.62
CA GLU A 72 -16.32 -4.41 11.49
C GLU A 72 -17.16 -4.14 10.24
N PRO A 73 -17.81 -5.18 9.66
CA PRO A 73 -18.56 -4.99 8.44
C PRO A 73 -19.78 -4.10 8.69
N VAL A 74 -20.11 -3.25 7.71
CA VAL A 74 -21.30 -2.39 7.77
C VAL A 74 -22.58 -3.24 7.77
N ASP A 75 -22.63 -4.29 6.94
CA ASP A 75 -23.67 -5.31 7.01
C ASP A 75 -23.19 -6.48 7.90
N PRO A 76 -23.84 -6.75 9.05
CA PRO A 76 -23.48 -7.85 9.95
C PRO A 76 -23.53 -9.24 9.32
N ASN A 77 -24.24 -9.42 8.19
CA ASN A 77 -24.32 -10.68 7.46
C ASN A 77 -23.23 -10.83 6.39
N SER A 78 -22.31 -9.86 6.30
CA SER A 78 -21.21 -9.90 5.33
C SER A 78 -20.34 -11.14 5.53
N PRO A 79 -19.75 -11.69 4.46
CA PRO A 79 -18.76 -12.76 4.56
C PRO A 79 -17.58 -12.36 5.45
N ARG A 80 -16.88 -13.37 5.98
CA ARG A 80 -15.70 -13.17 6.82
C ARG A 80 -14.64 -12.30 6.10
N GLY A 81 -14.16 -11.27 6.78
CA GLY A 81 -13.09 -10.39 6.31
C GLY A 81 -11.69 -10.92 6.59
N PHE A 82 -10.69 -10.20 6.05
CA PHE A 82 -9.28 -10.44 6.38
C PHE A 82 -9.01 -10.24 7.87
N LEU A 83 -8.02 -10.98 8.38
CA LEU A 83 -7.57 -10.86 9.77
C LEU A 83 -6.97 -9.48 10.05
N GLU A 84 -6.40 -8.84 9.03
CA GLU A 84 -5.60 -7.61 9.16
C GLU A 84 -6.31 -6.37 8.63
N ARG A 85 -7.65 -6.42 8.57
CA ARG A 85 -8.50 -5.28 8.19
C ARG A 85 -8.25 -4.03 9.05
N CYS A 86 -7.76 -4.21 10.28
CA CYS A 86 -7.37 -3.13 11.18
C CYS A 86 -6.17 -2.29 10.68
N ILE A 87 -5.35 -2.80 9.74
CA ILE A 87 -4.34 -1.98 9.05
C ILE A 87 -5.03 -0.80 8.35
N HIS A 88 -6.07 -1.10 7.59
CA HIS A 88 -6.77 -0.12 6.75
C HIS A 88 -7.59 0.84 7.59
N SER A 89 -8.39 0.33 8.53
CA SER A 89 -9.27 1.16 9.36
C SER A 89 -8.47 2.21 10.14
N GLU A 90 -7.35 1.82 10.74
CA GLU A 90 -6.55 2.71 11.59
C GLU A 90 -5.78 3.75 10.77
N ILE A 91 -5.30 3.39 9.57
CA ILE A 91 -4.72 4.36 8.64
C ILE A 91 -5.78 5.38 8.19
N TYR A 92 -6.96 4.93 7.77
CA TYR A 92 -8.02 5.85 7.36
C TYR A 92 -8.55 6.72 8.50
N ARG A 93 -8.55 6.21 9.73
CA ARG A 93 -8.94 6.94 10.94
C ARG A 93 -7.94 8.05 11.26
N GLN A 94 -6.66 7.83 10.98
CA GLN A 94 -5.59 8.78 11.31
C GLN A 94 -5.32 9.80 10.19
N PHE A 95 -5.52 9.42 8.93
CA PHE A 95 -5.10 10.21 7.77
C PHE A 95 -6.26 10.49 6.81
N ASP A 96 -6.76 11.71 6.84
CA ASP A 96 -7.86 12.18 6.00
C ASP A 96 -7.50 12.33 4.51
N ASP A 97 -6.21 12.48 4.19
CA ASP A 97 -5.66 12.61 2.83
C ASP A 97 -5.43 11.24 2.15
N VAL A 98 -5.54 10.14 2.89
CA VAL A 98 -5.38 8.79 2.37
C VAL A 98 -6.71 8.28 1.82
N GLU A 99 -6.74 7.95 0.55
CA GLU A 99 -7.91 7.40 -0.16
C GLU A 99 -7.78 5.91 -0.44
N ALA A 100 -6.56 5.38 -0.50
CA ALA A 100 -6.29 3.97 -0.76
C ALA A 100 -5.10 3.45 0.05
N VAL A 101 -5.21 2.19 0.48
CA VAL A 101 -4.19 1.48 1.26
C VAL A 101 -3.93 0.14 0.61
N VAL A 102 -2.65 -0.23 0.47
CA VAL A 102 -2.21 -1.55 -0.02
C VAL A 102 -1.31 -2.16 1.05
N HIS A 103 -1.65 -3.36 1.50
CA HIS A 103 -0.79 -4.18 2.34
C HIS A 103 -0.41 -5.44 1.57
N PHE A 104 0.88 -5.77 1.54
CA PHE A 104 1.41 -6.77 0.63
C PHE A 104 2.73 -7.39 1.12
N HIS A 105 3.04 -8.58 0.61
CA HIS A 105 4.12 -9.45 1.08
C HIS A 105 5.19 -9.71 0.01
N SER A 106 5.59 -8.66 -0.70
CA SER A 106 6.60 -8.77 -1.77
C SER A 106 7.95 -9.25 -1.24
N LEU A 107 8.40 -10.41 -1.74
CA LEU A 107 9.68 -11.03 -1.34
C LEU A 107 10.90 -10.18 -1.72
N ASP A 108 10.77 -9.31 -2.71
CA ASP A 108 11.83 -8.37 -3.08
C ASP A 108 12.03 -7.27 -2.01
N ILE A 109 11.00 -6.97 -1.23
CA ILE A 109 10.99 -5.86 -0.26
C ILE A 109 11.34 -6.32 1.15
N ILE A 110 10.91 -7.52 1.56
CA ILE A 110 11.14 -8.07 2.91
C ILE A 110 12.61 -7.93 3.38
N PRO A 111 13.65 -8.20 2.55
CA PRO A 111 15.04 -8.04 2.98
C PRO A 111 15.38 -6.63 3.50
N PHE A 112 14.78 -5.58 2.95
CA PHE A 112 15.00 -4.20 3.36
C PHE A 112 14.33 -3.85 4.69
N GLY A 113 13.32 -4.61 5.12
CA GLY A 113 12.74 -4.51 6.46
C GLY A 113 13.52 -5.28 7.52
N LEU A 114 14.47 -6.13 7.12
CA LEU A 114 15.27 -6.98 8.02
C LEU A 114 16.69 -6.47 8.24
N MET A 115 17.18 -5.61 7.35
CA MET A 115 18.56 -5.15 7.32
C MET A 115 18.61 -3.62 7.39
N ASN A 116 19.66 -3.07 8.01
CA ASN A 116 19.91 -1.64 7.99
C ASN A 116 20.54 -1.21 6.64
N ILE A 117 19.77 -1.33 5.55
CA ILE A 117 20.18 -0.95 4.19
C ILE A 117 19.26 0.18 3.73
N PRO A 118 19.79 1.23 3.07
CA PRO A 118 18.97 2.30 2.53
C PRO A 118 17.89 1.78 1.57
N PHE A 119 16.62 2.09 1.79
CA PHE A 119 15.53 1.80 0.86
C PHE A 119 14.92 3.11 0.35
N LYS A 120 15.58 3.71 -0.63
CA LYS A 120 15.29 5.06 -1.16
C LYS A 120 14.93 4.99 -2.64
N ALA A 121 14.41 6.07 -3.22
CA ALA A 121 14.17 6.15 -4.65
C ALA A 121 15.49 6.05 -5.45
N VAL A 122 15.62 5.01 -6.28
CA VAL A 122 16.82 4.80 -7.13
C VAL A 122 16.59 5.16 -8.61
N TYR A 123 15.35 5.46 -8.99
CA TYR A 123 14.94 5.84 -10.34
C TYR A 123 13.61 6.60 -10.30
N HIS A 124 13.36 7.40 -11.33
CA HIS A 124 12.30 8.40 -11.30
C HIS A 124 10.90 7.84 -11.00
N MET A 125 10.53 6.63 -11.46
CA MET A 125 9.18 6.09 -11.23
C MET A 125 8.90 5.77 -9.76
N ALA A 126 9.94 5.61 -8.94
CA ALA A 126 9.83 5.39 -7.50
C ALA A 126 10.07 6.66 -6.68
N SER A 127 9.98 7.84 -7.31
CA SER A 127 10.22 9.15 -6.69
C SER A 127 9.42 9.41 -5.42
N PHE A 128 8.21 8.86 -5.32
CA PHE A 128 7.37 8.97 -4.13
C PHE A 128 8.06 8.40 -2.88
N LEU A 129 8.99 7.45 -3.00
CA LEU A 129 9.75 6.93 -1.85
C LEU A 129 10.66 8.00 -1.23
N GLY A 130 11.02 9.04 -1.99
CA GLY A 130 11.90 10.11 -1.56
C GLY A 130 13.37 9.68 -1.40
N CYS A 131 14.15 10.57 -0.79
CA CYS A 131 15.59 10.40 -0.58
C CYS A 131 15.95 9.83 0.81
N GLU A 132 14.95 9.56 1.65
CA GLU A 132 15.08 8.95 2.97
C GLU A 132 14.45 7.55 2.97
N SER A 133 14.96 6.64 3.80
CA SER A 133 14.34 5.32 3.93
C SER A 133 12.97 5.45 4.62
N PRO A 134 11.96 4.64 4.24
CA PRO A 134 10.73 4.54 4.99
C PRO A 134 11.00 3.98 6.39
N PRO A 135 10.12 4.26 7.37
CA PRO A 135 10.17 3.62 8.68
C PRO A 135 10.01 2.10 8.56
N ILE A 136 10.66 1.39 9.47
CA ILE A 136 10.48 -0.05 9.66
C ILE A 136 9.65 -0.21 10.93
N PHE A 137 8.44 -0.71 10.79
CA PHE A 137 7.56 -1.06 11.89
C PHE A 137 7.87 -2.49 12.37
N ASP A 138 8.13 -2.63 13.66
CA ASP A 138 8.23 -3.92 14.35
C ASP A 138 7.09 -4.06 15.35
N ILE A 139 6.18 -5.00 15.08
CA ILE A 139 5.04 -5.26 15.96
C ILE A 139 5.49 -5.71 17.37
N ALA A 140 6.69 -6.28 17.50
CA ALA A 140 7.23 -6.69 18.79
C ALA A 140 7.41 -5.50 19.76
N ASP A 141 7.66 -4.30 19.25
CA ASP A 141 7.75 -3.07 20.05
C ASP A 141 6.39 -2.67 20.65
N THR A 142 5.29 -3.15 20.05
CA THR A 142 3.92 -2.87 20.51
C THR A 142 3.37 -3.97 21.41
N VAL A 143 3.60 -5.24 21.06
CA VAL A 143 2.89 -6.38 21.70
C VAL A 143 3.83 -7.32 22.46
N GLY A 144 5.13 -7.03 22.50
CA GLY A 144 6.16 -7.89 23.09
C GLY A 144 6.68 -8.95 22.11
N PRO A 145 7.61 -9.83 22.53
CA PRO A 145 8.31 -10.74 21.61
C PRO A 145 7.46 -11.92 21.07
N GLY A 146 6.38 -12.30 21.76
CA GLY A 146 5.54 -13.44 21.43
C GLY A 146 4.42 -13.09 20.44
N THR A 147 4.78 -12.71 19.21
CA THR A 147 3.83 -12.27 18.17
C THR A 147 3.82 -13.24 17.00
N ASP A 148 2.71 -13.28 16.27
CA ASP A 148 2.62 -13.97 14.97
C ASP A 148 2.81 -13.03 13.77
N MET A 149 3.40 -11.86 14.02
CA MET A 149 3.70 -10.80 13.06
C MET A 149 2.47 -10.07 12.48
N LEU A 150 1.24 -10.43 12.87
CA LEU A 150 0.01 -9.89 12.28
C LEU A 150 -0.59 -8.67 13.02
N ILE A 151 -1.28 -7.83 12.25
CA ILE A 151 -1.98 -6.63 12.74
C ILE A 151 -3.46 -6.97 12.95
N ARG A 152 -3.78 -7.60 14.08
CA ARG A 152 -5.07 -8.27 14.32
C ARG A 152 -6.18 -7.41 14.91
N ASN A 153 -5.85 -6.25 15.46
CA ASN A 153 -6.80 -5.41 16.20
C ASN A 153 -6.44 -3.93 16.05
N ALA A 154 -7.33 -3.06 16.54
CA ALA A 154 -7.18 -1.61 16.47
C ALA A 154 -5.89 -1.11 17.16
N THR A 155 -5.46 -1.69 18.28
CA THR A 155 -4.22 -1.30 18.95
C THR A 155 -3.00 -1.56 18.07
N HIS A 156 -2.92 -2.73 17.42
CA HIS A 156 -1.84 -3.05 16.50
C HIS A 156 -1.87 -2.11 15.28
N GLY A 157 -3.07 -1.88 14.73
CA GLY A 157 -3.26 -1.02 13.56
C GLY A 157 -2.89 0.44 13.84
N ALA A 158 -3.25 0.97 15.01
CA ALA A 158 -2.90 2.33 15.42
C ALA A 158 -1.38 2.52 15.60
N ALA A 159 -0.69 1.49 16.11
CA ALA A 159 0.77 1.49 16.21
C ALA A 159 1.44 1.51 14.83
N LEU A 160 0.95 0.68 13.90
CA LEU A 160 1.43 0.72 12.51
C LEU A 160 1.13 2.08 11.85
N ALA A 161 -0.09 2.59 12.00
CA ALA A 161 -0.53 3.85 11.40
C ALA A 161 0.32 5.05 11.89
N SER A 162 0.75 5.04 13.15
CA SER A 162 1.67 6.05 13.69
C SER A 162 3.03 6.10 12.97
N SER A 163 3.47 5.00 12.35
CA SER A 163 4.69 4.97 11.54
C SER A 163 4.56 5.74 10.23
N PHE A 164 3.34 6.10 9.81
CA PHE A 164 3.09 6.92 8.62
C PHE A 164 3.14 8.42 8.87
N ILE A 165 3.24 8.84 10.15
CA ILE A 165 3.36 10.25 10.50
C ILE A 165 4.64 10.83 9.87
N PRO A 166 4.56 11.92 9.11
CA PRO A 166 5.74 12.54 8.53
C PRO A 166 6.62 13.21 9.60
N ASN A 167 7.91 13.37 9.29
CA ASN A 167 8.85 14.08 10.16
C ASN A 167 8.49 15.58 10.34
N SER A 168 7.75 16.15 9.39
CA SER A 168 7.27 17.53 9.43
C SER A 168 5.75 17.57 9.23
N THR A 169 5.06 18.40 10.01
CA THR A 169 3.61 18.61 9.91
C THR A 169 3.17 19.22 8.57
N SER A 170 4.10 19.78 7.80
CA SER A 170 3.85 20.31 6.46
C SER A 170 3.97 19.29 5.33
N SER A 171 4.43 18.07 5.63
CA SER A 171 4.59 17.00 4.64
C SER A 171 3.33 16.14 4.57
N PRO A 172 3.02 15.56 3.39
CA PRO A 172 1.92 14.61 3.28
C PRO A 172 2.22 13.34 4.09
N THR A 173 1.18 12.54 4.32
CA THR A 173 1.31 11.20 4.91
C THR A 173 2.40 10.40 4.17
N ARG A 174 3.27 9.71 4.92
CA ARG A 174 4.34 8.92 4.29
C ARG A 174 3.73 7.90 3.34
N PRO A 175 4.34 7.63 2.17
CA PRO A 175 3.72 6.71 1.22
C PRO A 175 3.96 5.25 1.58
N LEU A 176 4.98 4.91 2.38
CA LEU A 176 5.36 3.51 2.62
C LEU A 176 5.88 3.33 4.05
N VAL A 177 5.49 2.22 4.67
CA VAL A 177 6.11 1.67 5.89
C VAL A 177 6.46 0.21 5.61
N LEU A 178 7.69 -0.18 5.93
CA LEU A 178 8.12 -1.57 5.91
C LEU A 178 7.71 -2.24 7.21
N MET A 179 7.30 -3.51 7.16
CA MET A 179 6.91 -4.28 8.34
C MET A 179 7.93 -5.41 8.50
N ARG A 180 8.74 -5.35 9.57
CA ARG A 180 9.88 -6.27 9.78
C ARG A 180 9.41 -7.72 9.69
N GLY A 181 10.01 -8.51 8.81
CA GLY A 181 9.72 -9.95 8.69
C GLY A 181 8.29 -10.28 8.23
N HIS A 182 7.57 -9.31 7.67
CA HIS A 182 6.18 -9.47 7.25
C HIS A 182 5.98 -8.99 5.81
N GLY A 183 6.23 -7.72 5.53
CA GLY A 183 5.93 -7.15 4.21
C GLY A 183 6.00 -5.62 4.23
N ALA A 184 5.08 -4.97 3.54
CA ALA A 184 4.97 -3.52 3.55
C ALA A 184 3.51 -3.06 3.47
N THR A 185 3.27 -1.84 3.94
CA THR A 185 1.99 -1.15 3.81
C THR A 185 2.21 0.20 3.17
N LEU A 186 1.34 0.55 2.23
CA LEU A 186 1.42 1.72 1.37
C LEU A 186 0.15 2.55 1.44
N THR A 187 0.28 3.87 1.37
CA THR A 187 -0.84 4.82 1.31
C THR A 187 -0.78 5.68 0.03
N ALA A 188 -1.95 6.09 -0.45
CA ALA A 188 -2.06 7.04 -1.56
C ALA A 188 -3.37 7.83 -1.54
N ALA A 189 -3.36 8.97 -2.24
CA ALA A 189 -4.51 9.84 -2.46
C ALA A 189 -5.48 9.35 -3.56
N SER A 190 -5.24 8.17 -4.16
CA SER A 190 -6.21 7.47 -5.00
C SER A 190 -5.86 5.99 -5.16
N LEU A 191 -6.86 5.18 -5.52
CA LEU A 191 -6.67 3.74 -5.74
C LEU A 191 -5.63 3.45 -6.83
N LYS A 192 -5.74 4.11 -7.99
CA LYS A 192 -4.79 3.91 -9.11
C LYS A 192 -3.36 4.29 -8.70
N LEU A 193 -3.20 5.38 -7.93
CA LEU A 193 -1.89 5.79 -7.42
C LEU A 193 -1.33 4.77 -6.42
N ALA A 194 -2.17 4.17 -5.58
CA ALA A 194 -1.72 3.12 -4.66
C ALA A 194 -1.18 1.91 -5.42
N ILE A 195 -1.87 1.47 -6.48
CA ILE A 195 -1.42 0.34 -7.32
C ILE A 195 -0.13 0.67 -8.05
N PHE A 196 -0.04 1.87 -8.62
CA PHE A 196 1.18 2.38 -9.24
C PHE A 196 2.35 2.32 -8.26
N ARG A 197 2.19 2.91 -7.08
CA ARG A 197 3.26 2.95 -6.09
C ARG A 197 3.65 1.54 -5.63
N ALA A 198 2.69 0.64 -5.38
CA ALA A 198 3.01 -0.72 -4.94
C ALA A 198 3.88 -1.48 -5.98
N ILE A 199 3.54 -1.38 -7.27
CA ILE A 199 4.33 -1.98 -8.36
C ILE A 199 5.72 -1.36 -8.44
N TYR A 200 5.82 -0.03 -8.44
CA TYR A 200 7.11 0.65 -8.59
C TYR A 200 7.97 0.59 -7.32
N THR A 201 7.41 0.35 -6.13
CA THR A 201 8.16 -0.01 -4.92
C THR A 201 8.87 -1.36 -5.09
N GLN A 202 8.17 -2.38 -5.61
CA GLN A 202 8.79 -3.69 -5.89
C GLN A 202 9.90 -3.56 -6.95
N ASN A 203 9.66 -2.78 -8.01
CA ASN A 203 10.69 -2.56 -9.04
C ASN A 203 11.90 -1.80 -8.46
N ASN A 204 11.68 -0.82 -7.56
CA ASN A 204 12.76 -0.14 -6.84
C ASN A 204 13.62 -1.12 -6.05
N ALA A 205 12.98 -2.04 -5.33
CA ALA A 205 13.65 -3.09 -4.58
C ALA A 205 14.53 -3.98 -5.47
N LYS A 206 14.01 -4.43 -6.63
CA LYS A 206 14.76 -5.24 -7.60
C LYS A 206 15.98 -4.51 -8.16
N ILE A 207 15.84 -3.23 -8.50
CA ILE A 207 16.96 -2.41 -8.99
C ILE A 207 18.01 -2.25 -7.89
N LEU A 208 17.58 -1.96 -6.66
CA LEU A 208 18.48 -1.76 -5.53
C LEU A 208 19.24 -3.05 -5.17
N THR A 209 18.60 -4.22 -5.22
CA THR A 209 19.24 -5.53 -5.06
C THR A 209 20.27 -5.79 -6.17
N SER A 210 19.91 -5.50 -7.42
CA SER A 210 20.82 -5.64 -8.56
C SER A 210 22.03 -4.69 -8.44
N LEU A 211 21.78 -3.44 -8.04
CA LEU A 211 22.80 -2.44 -7.78
C LEU A 211 23.74 -2.88 -6.64
N SER A 212 23.20 -3.46 -5.57
CA SER A 212 24.00 -4.01 -4.47
C SER A 212 24.94 -5.11 -4.95
N SER A 213 24.46 -6.00 -5.83
CA SER A 213 25.28 -7.04 -6.44
C SER A 213 26.40 -6.44 -7.31
N LEU A 214 26.08 -5.46 -8.16
CA LEU A 214 27.06 -4.75 -9.01
C LEU A 214 28.12 -4.01 -8.18
N ALA A 215 27.73 -3.43 -7.04
CA ALA A 215 28.63 -2.74 -6.12
C ALA A 215 29.51 -3.71 -5.29
N GLY A 216 29.33 -5.02 -5.41
CA GLY A 216 30.05 -6.02 -4.62
C GLY A 216 29.57 -6.15 -3.18
N GLY A 217 28.29 -5.82 -2.92
CA GLY A 217 27.64 -5.96 -1.61
C GLY A 217 26.93 -4.69 -1.13
N ALA A 218 25.97 -4.85 -0.22
CA ALA A 218 25.15 -3.74 0.29
C ALA A 218 25.97 -2.68 1.03
N SER A 219 27.10 -3.07 1.64
CA SER A 219 28.03 -2.15 2.28
C SER A 219 28.61 -1.09 1.32
N HIS A 220 28.60 -1.35 0.01
CA HIS A 220 29.13 -0.45 -1.01
C HIS A 220 28.07 0.45 -1.67
N LEU A 221 26.80 0.35 -1.25
CA LEU A 221 25.73 1.19 -1.80
C LEU A 221 25.93 2.69 -1.52
N HIS A 222 26.77 3.06 -0.56
CA HIS A 222 27.12 4.45 -0.30
C HIS A 222 27.89 5.12 -1.46
N PHE A 223 28.44 4.35 -2.40
CA PHE A 223 29.05 4.88 -3.63
C PHE A 223 28.03 5.19 -4.73
N ALA A 224 26.78 4.70 -4.60
CA ALA A 224 25.75 4.95 -5.59
C ALA A 224 25.21 6.38 -5.51
N LYS A 225 24.97 6.98 -6.67
CA LYS A 225 24.27 8.26 -6.77
C LYS A 225 22.76 8.01 -6.88
N PHE A 226 22.07 8.09 -5.75
CA PHE A 226 20.59 8.05 -5.71
C PHE A 226 19.98 9.40 -6.10
N LEU A 227 18.65 9.41 -6.26
CA LEU A 227 17.92 10.64 -6.55
C LEU A 227 18.02 11.62 -5.37
N SER A 228 18.21 12.90 -5.69
CA SER A 228 18.13 13.99 -4.72
C SER A 228 16.68 14.25 -4.30
N ALA A 229 16.50 15.05 -3.24
CA ALA A 229 15.16 15.47 -2.81
C ALA A 229 14.42 16.24 -3.92
N GLU A 230 15.15 17.11 -4.64
CA GLU A 230 14.63 17.91 -5.75
C GLU A 230 14.27 17.04 -6.96
N GLU A 231 15.11 16.05 -7.30
CA GLU A 231 14.83 15.09 -8.37
C GLU A 231 13.60 14.23 -8.05
N CYS A 232 13.46 13.80 -6.78
CA CYS A 232 12.26 13.09 -6.33
C CYS A 232 11.01 13.97 -6.45
N ALA A 233 11.06 15.21 -5.97
CA ALA A 233 9.91 16.12 -6.02
C ALA A 233 9.46 16.42 -7.46
N ALA A 234 10.40 16.72 -8.37
CA ALA A 234 10.10 16.99 -9.77
C ALA A 234 9.54 15.75 -10.50
N SER A 235 10.10 14.58 -10.21
CA SER A 235 9.64 13.31 -10.78
C SER A 235 8.24 12.94 -10.28
N GLU A 236 7.94 13.17 -8.99
CA GLU A 236 6.61 12.86 -8.43
C GLU A 236 5.49 13.69 -9.06
N ILE A 237 5.75 14.98 -9.31
CA ILE A 237 4.82 15.85 -10.04
C ILE A 237 4.52 15.28 -11.44
N SER A 238 5.56 14.80 -12.12
CA SER A 238 5.43 14.25 -13.47
C SER A 238 4.69 12.90 -13.48
N ASN A 239 5.06 12.00 -12.57
CA ASN A 239 4.54 10.63 -12.51
C ASN A 239 3.09 10.58 -12.03
N SER A 240 2.72 11.39 -11.04
CA SER A 240 1.35 11.43 -10.52
C SER A 240 0.33 11.80 -11.60
N GLY A 241 0.72 12.65 -12.57
CA GLY A 241 -0.10 13.00 -13.74
C GLY A 241 -0.21 11.91 -14.82
N GLN A 242 0.54 10.80 -14.71
CA GLN A 242 0.61 9.74 -15.73
C GLN A 242 0.09 8.38 -15.23
N VAL A 243 -0.37 8.29 -13.98
CA VAL A 243 -0.84 7.04 -13.35
C VAL A 243 -1.90 6.31 -14.19
N SER A 244 -2.83 7.05 -14.81
CA SER A 244 -3.89 6.45 -15.64
C SER A 244 -3.34 5.62 -16.81
N ARG A 245 -2.23 6.06 -17.43
CA ARG A 245 -1.62 5.33 -18.55
C ARG A 245 -1.15 3.94 -18.13
N ALA A 246 -0.53 3.84 -16.95
CA ALA A 246 -0.07 2.57 -16.43
C ALA A 246 -1.25 1.68 -16.02
N TRP A 247 -2.25 2.27 -15.36
CA TRP A 247 -3.50 1.58 -15.01
C TRP A 247 -4.19 0.95 -16.22
N ASP A 248 -4.33 1.69 -17.32
CA ASP A 248 -5.04 1.22 -18.52
C ASP A 248 -4.34 -0.01 -19.14
N VAL A 249 -3.00 -0.02 -19.15
CA VAL A 249 -2.21 -1.19 -19.60
C VAL A 249 -2.43 -2.39 -18.68
N TRP A 250 -2.38 -2.20 -17.37
CA TRP A 250 -2.57 -3.30 -16.41
C TRP A 250 -3.99 -3.86 -16.44
N CYS A 251 -5.00 -3.02 -16.67
CA CYS A 251 -6.36 -3.49 -16.92
C CYS A 251 -6.42 -4.36 -18.16
N LYS A 252 -5.75 -3.94 -19.25
CA LYS A 252 -5.72 -4.72 -20.49
C LYS A 252 -5.04 -6.08 -20.31
N GLU A 253 -3.96 -6.15 -19.54
CA GLU A 253 -3.24 -7.39 -19.21
C GLU A 253 -4.07 -8.42 -18.41
N LEU A 254 -5.22 -8.03 -17.85
CA LEU A 254 -6.15 -8.95 -17.18
C LEU A 254 -7.21 -9.54 -18.13
N GLU A 255 -7.36 -8.98 -19.32
CA GLU A 255 -8.30 -9.48 -20.35
C GLU A 255 -7.68 -10.59 -21.21
N ASP A 256 -6.34 -10.64 -21.24
CA ASP A 256 -5.53 -11.54 -22.08
C ASP A 256 -5.09 -12.80 -21.30
#